data_AF-A0A348UT59-F1
#
_entry.id   AF-A0A348UT59-F1
#
_cell.length_a   1.000
_cell.length_b   1.000
_cell.length_c   1.000
_cell.angle_alpha   90.00
_cell.angle_beta   90.00
_cell.angle_gamma   90.00
#
_symmetry.space_group_name_H-M   'P 1'
#
loop_
_entity.id
_entity.type
_entity.pdbx_description
1 polymer ?
#
loop_
_entity_poly.entity_id
_entity_poly.type
_entity_poly.pdbx_seq_one_letter_code
_entity_poly.pdbx_strand_id
1 'polypeptide(L)'
;MEIAQDRDRDSDQDRIRESNRIPETAPTNLPAALPLDLKDDLSNPLIIDFEATPDDGVFQIGAVFNDLVFNEKNISNPAPALQRLSRFAQGATYILGHNIIKHDLALAKAHCPDAGILSLIPIDTLVLSPLAFPENPYHRLIKGYKLLSASRNNPVADAKLSMVLFEDQLAAFLLLKESQPGLIAFFAWAFDLPTGTFQGISQLFERLGGEKPHESRARDLFLTLCRARGCATATREIWEEISKSLHRKPELAYLVSWLRVAGGNSVLPGWVLHEFDGIADLVLRLRMACGNDACSFCTQHNNPEHLLNKYFGFNAYRTMPDGRMLQREIVSASLSGRHHLAILATGGGKSICYQ
;
A
#
# COMPACT_ATOMS: atom_id res chain seq x y z
N MET A 1 60.62 -31.67 4.81
CA MET A 1 59.71 -32.65 4.17
C MET A 1 58.51 -32.80 5.10
N GLU A 2 57.61 -31.80 5.21
CA GLU A 2 56.64 -31.30 4.20
C GLU A 2 55.65 -32.45 3.86
N ILE A 3 54.32 -32.40 4.00
CA ILE A 3 53.30 -31.34 3.82
C ILE A 3 52.04 -31.70 4.65
N ALA A 4 51.59 -30.79 5.51
CA ALA A 4 50.34 -30.01 5.55
C ALA A 4 49.00 -30.74 5.83
N GLN A 5 48.41 -30.33 6.96
CA GLN A 5 47.02 -30.49 7.36
C GLN A 5 46.19 -29.28 6.88
N ASP A 6 44.93 -29.58 6.56
CA ASP A 6 43.70 -28.82 6.76
C ASP A 6 43.51 -27.47 6.04
N ARG A 7 42.48 -27.42 5.17
CA ARG A 7 41.63 -26.28 4.81
C ARG A 7 40.61 -26.71 3.75
N ASP A 8 39.33 -26.75 4.14
CA ASP A 8 38.21 -26.24 3.32
C ASP A 8 36.91 -26.33 4.13
N ARG A 9 36.72 -25.33 5.00
CA ARG A 9 35.44 -24.92 5.57
C ARG A 9 35.34 -23.41 5.36
N ASP A 10 35.15 -22.96 4.12
CA ASP A 10 35.06 -21.52 3.86
C ASP A 10 34.12 -21.13 2.69
N SER A 11 33.19 -21.99 2.27
CA SER A 11 32.24 -21.64 1.20
C SER A 11 30.82 -21.25 1.67
N ASP A 12 30.49 -21.44 2.95
CA ASP A 12 29.13 -21.18 3.49
C ASP A 12 29.03 -19.90 4.34
N GLN A 13 30.14 -19.30 4.77
CA GLN A 13 30.10 -18.06 5.55
C GLN A 13 29.99 -16.79 4.70
N ASP A 14 30.43 -16.82 3.45
CA ASP A 14 30.35 -15.64 2.56
C ASP A 14 28.94 -15.41 2.01
N ARG A 15 28.12 -16.46 1.85
CA ARG A 15 26.70 -16.31 1.43
C ARG A 15 25.79 -15.76 2.53
N ILE A 16 26.18 -15.92 3.80
CA ILE A 16 25.43 -15.42 4.96
C ILE A 16 25.79 -13.96 5.27
N ARG A 17 26.95 -13.47 4.80
CA ARG A 17 27.36 -12.06 4.98
C ARG A 17 26.72 -11.09 3.99
N GLU A 18 26.23 -11.56 2.84
CA GLU A 18 25.50 -10.71 1.88
C GLU A 18 24.03 -10.46 2.27
N SER A 19 23.43 -11.28 3.14
CA SER A 19 22.03 -11.11 3.56
C SER A 19 21.80 -10.08 4.67
N ASN A 20 22.87 -9.46 5.19
CA ASN A 20 22.83 -8.48 6.28
C ASN A 20 23.15 -7.04 5.85
N ARG A 21 23.13 -6.73 4.54
CA ARG A 21 23.11 -5.33 4.10
C ARG A 21 21.74 -4.73 4.43
N ILE A 22 21.75 -3.78 5.35
CA ILE A 22 20.70 -2.76 5.47
C ILE A 22 20.46 -2.22 4.06
N PRO A 23 19.22 -2.15 3.55
CA PRO A 23 18.96 -1.58 2.24
C PRO A 23 19.54 -0.18 2.18
N GLU A 24 20.60 -0.01 1.38
CA GLU A 24 21.14 1.30 1.08
C GLU A 24 20.10 2.08 0.28
N THR A 25 19.68 3.19 0.87
CA THR A 25 19.00 4.33 0.25
C THR A 25 17.63 4.05 -0.35
N ALA A 26 16.60 4.55 0.35
CA ALA A 26 15.37 5.02 -0.29
C ALA A 26 15.72 5.89 -1.52
N PRO A 27 14.92 5.87 -2.59
CA PRO A 27 15.23 6.59 -3.82
C PRO A 27 15.49 8.07 -3.51
N THR A 28 16.75 8.48 -3.69
CA THR A 28 17.29 9.83 -3.49
C THR A 28 16.84 10.83 -4.55
N ASN A 29 15.85 10.47 -5.38
CA ASN A 29 15.29 11.29 -6.45
C ASN A 29 13.91 11.85 -6.09
N LEU A 30 13.66 12.15 -4.81
CA LEU A 30 12.56 13.03 -4.44
C LEU A 30 12.97 14.46 -4.84
N PRO A 31 12.16 15.21 -5.62
CA PRO A 31 12.47 16.60 -5.94
C PRO A 31 12.74 17.39 -4.66
N ALA A 32 13.84 18.13 -4.64
CA ALA A 32 14.36 18.83 -3.45
C ALA A 32 13.40 19.89 -2.88
N ALA A 33 12.34 20.24 -3.62
CA ALA A 33 11.25 21.07 -3.15
C ALA A 33 9.96 20.67 -3.87
N LEU A 34 8.87 20.59 -3.10
CA LEU A 34 7.52 20.61 -3.64
C LEU A 34 7.32 21.88 -4.48
N PRO A 35 6.60 21.82 -5.61
CA PRO A 35 6.20 23.02 -6.35
C PRO A 35 5.52 23.99 -5.37
N LEU A 36 5.97 25.26 -5.35
CA LEU A 36 5.46 26.29 -4.42
C LEU A 36 3.91 26.33 -4.44
N ASP A 37 3.31 26.20 -5.62
CA ASP A 37 1.86 26.21 -5.81
C ASP A 37 1.11 25.17 -4.96
N LEU A 38 1.70 23.99 -4.72
CA LEU A 38 1.07 22.94 -3.90
C LEU A 38 1.15 23.20 -2.40
N LYS A 39 2.19 23.91 -1.95
CA LYS A 39 2.32 24.37 -0.56
C LYS A 39 1.34 25.51 -0.27
N ASP A 40 1.07 26.36 -1.27
CA ASP A 40 0.13 27.47 -1.14
C ASP A 40 -1.34 27.00 -1.29
N ASP A 41 -1.61 25.97 -2.11
CA ASP A 41 -2.97 25.47 -2.39
C ASP A 41 -3.56 24.59 -1.27
N LEU A 42 -2.75 23.77 -0.60
CA LEU A 42 -3.16 23.05 0.60
C LEU A 42 -3.01 24.00 1.78
N SER A 43 -3.95 24.95 1.90
CA SER A 43 -4.02 25.94 2.98
C SER A 43 -3.58 25.32 4.32
N ASN A 44 -2.39 25.74 4.76
CA ASN A 44 -1.60 25.21 5.87
C ASN A 44 -2.39 24.30 6.83
N PRO A 45 -2.32 22.96 6.72
CA PRO A 45 -3.20 22.07 7.46
C PRO A 45 -2.93 22.13 8.97
N LEU A 46 -3.97 21.88 9.78
CA LEU A 46 -3.77 21.52 11.19
C LEU A 46 -3.17 20.11 11.24
N ILE A 47 -1.96 19.96 11.74
CA ILE A 47 -1.32 18.65 11.86
C ILE A 47 -1.46 18.17 13.31
N ILE A 48 -1.98 16.96 13.53
CA ILE A 48 -2.28 16.45 14.88
C ILE A 48 -1.68 15.07 15.14
N ASP A 49 -1.51 14.76 16.42
CA ASP A 49 -1.30 13.41 16.96
C ASP A 49 -1.77 13.38 18.43
N PHE A 50 -2.50 12.34 18.82
CA PHE A 50 -3.05 12.14 20.15
C PHE A 50 -2.40 10.93 20.81
N GLU A 51 -2.19 11.02 22.11
CA GLU A 51 -1.85 9.87 22.94
C GLU A 51 -3.06 9.49 23.79
N ALA A 52 -3.45 8.22 23.68
CA ALA A 52 -4.60 7.65 24.37
C ALA A 52 -4.24 6.35 25.09
N THR A 53 -4.98 6.04 26.15
CA THR A 53 -4.91 4.77 26.86
C THR A 53 -5.66 3.67 26.09
N PRO A 54 -5.48 2.38 26.40
CA PRO A 54 -6.20 1.28 25.74
C PRO A 54 -7.73 1.32 25.88
N ASP A 55 -8.25 2.06 26.86
CA ASP A 55 -9.67 2.36 27.08
C ASP A 55 -10.11 3.69 26.43
N ASP A 56 -9.37 4.14 25.40
CA ASP A 56 -9.64 5.34 24.60
C ASP A 56 -9.55 6.67 25.37
N GLY A 57 -8.96 6.68 26.56
CA GLY A 57 -8.74 7.89 27.36
C GLY A 57 -7.60 8.75 26.81
N VAL A 58 -7.93 9.87 26.15
CA VAL A 58 -6.94 10.81 25.62
C VAL A 58 -6.26 11.56 26.76
N PHE A 59 -4.95 11.38 26.93
CA PHE A 59 -4.16 12.00 28.00
C PHE A 59 -3.15 13.05 27.51
N GLN A 60 -2.86 13.08 26.20
CA GLN A 60 -2.05 14.13 25.57
C GLN A 60 -2.51 14.43 24.15
N ILE A 61 -2.49 15.70 23.76
CA ILE A 61 -2.78 16.17 22.41
C ILE A 61 -1.63 17.04 21.94
N GLY A 62 -1.02 16.69 20.81
CA GLY A 62 -0.05 17.52 20.11
C GLY A 62 -0.61 17.98 18.78
N ALA A 63 -0.40 19.26 18.45
CA ALA A 63 -0.71 19.77 17.13
C ALA A 63 0.26 20.87 16.68
N VAL A 64 0.33 21.06 15.37
CA VAL A 64 1.06 22.15 14.71
C VAL A 64 0.15 22.82 13.70
N PHE A 65 0.11 24.14 13.70
CA PHE A 65 -0.65 24.94 12.74
C PHE A 65 0.00 26.32 12.62
N ASN A 66 0.29 26.80 11.41
CA ASN A 66 0.98 28.08 11.18
C ASN A 66 2.28 28.24 11.99
N ASP A 67 3.11 27.19 12.02
CA ASP A 67 4.35 27.09 12.83
C ASP A 67 4.17 27.22 14.34
N LEU A 68 2.94 27.40 14.82
CA LEU A 68 2.59 27.39 16.23
C LEU A 68 2.39 25.95 16.70
N VAL A 69 2.70 25.72 17.97
CA VAL A 69 2.56 24.42 18.62
C VAL A 69 1.45 24.48 19.65
N PHE A 70 0.54 23.51 19.57
CA PHE A 70 -0.40 23.18 20.63
C PHE A 70 0.06 21.89 21.30
N ASN A 71 0.19 21.90 22.64
CA ASN A 71 0.64 20.73 23.39
C ASN A 71 -0.05 20.69 24.75
N GLU A 72 -1.12 19.92 24.83
CA GLU A 72 -1.85 19.72 26.08
C GLU A 72 -1.52 18.35 26.67
N LYS A 73 -1.15 18.33 27.95
CA LYS A 73 -0.68 17.16 28.69
C LYS A 73 -1.52 16.92 29.93
N ASN A 74 -1.47 15.69 30.45
CA ASN A 74 -2.17 15.28 31.67
C ASN A 74 -3.69 15.54 31.56
N ILE A 75 -4.25 15.30 30.38
CA ILE A 75 -5.67 15.47 30.11
C ILE A 75 -6.42 14.36 30.85
N SER A 76 -7.32 14.75 31.76
CA SER A 76 -8.24 13.83 32.46
C SER A 76 -9.65 13.86 31.88
N ASN A 77 -10.05 14.98 31.29
CA ASN A 77 -11.27 15.14 30.52
C ASN A 77 -10.90 15.71 29.13
N PRO A 78 -11.06 14.96 28.03
CA PRO A 78 -10.63 15.41 26.71
C PRO A 78 -11.47 16.56 26.13
N ALA A 79 -12.74 16.70 26.51
CA ALA A 79 -13.65 17.66 25.85
C ALA A 79 -13.17 19.13 25.93
N PRO A 80 -12.75 19.68 27.09
CA PRO A 80 -12.17 21.03 27.16
C PRO A 80 -10.90 21.21 26.33
N ALA A 81 -10.04 20.18 26.25
CA ALA A 81 -8.82 20.21 25.45
C ALA A 81 -9.14 20.26 23.95
N LEU A 82 -10.10 19.44 23.50
CA LEU A 82 -10.59 19.43 22.12
C LEU A 82 -11.23 20.75 21.71
N GLN A 83 -11.96 21.42 22.61
CA GLN A 83 -12.49 22.77 22.36
C GLN A 83 -11.37 23.81 22.22
N ARG A 84 -10.31 23.73 23.02
CA ARG A 84 -9.14 24.62 22.88
C ARG A 84 -8.37 24.35 21.60
N LEU A 85 -8.19 23.08 21.23
CA LEU A 85 -7.62 22.69 19.94
C LEU A 85 -8.45 23.24 18.77
N SER A 86 -9.78 23.22 18.88
CA SER A 86 -10.68 23.78 17.86
C SER A 86 -10.51 25.29 17.70
N ARG A 87 -10.26 26.03 18.79
CA ARG A 87 -9.93 27.47 18.72
C ARG A 87 -8.54 27.70 18.12
N PHE A 88 -7.57 26.87 18.50
CA PHE A 88 -6.22 26.92 17.93
C PHE A 88 -6.22 26.68 16.42
N ALA A 89 -7.10 25.82 15.92
CA ALA A 89 -7.26 25.47 14.52
C ALA A 89 -8.13 26.45 13.70
N GLN A 90 -8.51 27.61 14.25
CA GLN A 90 -9.33 28.59 13.53
C GLN A 90 -8.65 29.04 12.23
N GLY A 91 -9.35 28.87 11.12
CA GLY A 91 -8.83 29.17 9.77
C GLY A 91 -8.21 27.97 9.05
N ALA A 92 -8.03 26.83 9.71
CA ALA A 92 -7.65 25.60 9.04
C ALA A 92 -8.78 25.11 8.12
N THR A 93 -8.44 24.57 6.96
CA THR A 93 -9.38 23.85 6.08
C THR A 93 -9.17 22.34 6.16
N TYR A 94 -7.90 21.93 6.21
CA TYR A 94 -7.48 20.54 6.26
C TYR A 94 -6.96 20.17 7.64
N ILE A 95 -7.13 18.90 7.99
CA ILE A 95 -6.52 18.27 9.17
C ILE A 95 -5.70 17.07 8.74
N LEU A 96 -4.47 16.95 9.24
CA LEU A 96 -3.49 15.98 8.77
C LEU A 96 -2.85 15.23 9.93
N GLY A 97 -2.52 13.95 9.71
CA GLY A 97 -1.68 13.18 10.61
C GLY A 97 -1.52 11.74 10.13
N HIS A 98 -1.14 10.84 11.03
CA HIS A 98 -0.92 9.43 10.71
C HIS A 98 -1.98 8.56 11.39
N ASN A 99 -2.82 7.89 10.61
CA ASN A 99 -3.99 7.13 11.08
C ASN A 99 -5.09 7.98 11.75
N ILE A 100 -5.12 9.29 11.49
CA ILE A 100 -6.02 10.22 12.17
C ILE A 100 -7.50 9.92 11.97
N ILE A 101 -7.92 9.34 10.84
CA ILE A 101 -9.34 9.11 10.57
C ILE A 101 -9.92 8.09 11.55
N LYS A 102 -9.18 7.00 11.81
CA LYS A 102 -9.63 5.90 12.67
C LYS A 102 -9.18 6.01 14.10
N HIS A 103 -8.20 6.86 14.37
CA HIS A 103 -7.66 7.05 15.70
C HIS A 103 -8.08 8.42 16.25
N ASP A 104 -7.35 9.48 15.92
CA ASP A 104 -7.48 10.80 16.55
C ASP A 104 -8.88 11.42 16.38
N LEU A 105 -9.44 11.37 15.17
CA LEU A 105 -10.77 11.91 14.88
C LEU A 105 -11.87 11.03 15.45
N ALA A 106 -11.66 9.70 15.52
CA ALA A 106 -12.59 8.80 16.19
C ALA A 106 -12.64 9.10 17.70
N LEU A 107 -11.48 9.29 18.33
CA LEU A 107 -11.35 9.70 19.73
C LEU A 107 -11.96 11.08 19.97
N ALA A 108 -11.66 12.06 19.11
CA ALA A 108 -12.24 13.40 19.21
C ALA A 108 -13.77 13.35 19.14
N LYS A 109 -14.32 12.57 18.21
CA LYS A 109 -15.76 12.38 18.05
C LYS A 109 -16.40 11.69 19.25
N ALA A 110 -15.73 10.70 19.85
CA ALA A 110 -16.22 10.01 21.03
C ALA A 110 -16.28 10.92 22.27
N HIS A 111 -15.26 11.76 22.47
CA HIS A 111 -15.14 12.60 23.67
C HIS A 111 -15.79 13.99 23.53
N CYS A 112 -15.84 14.55 22.31
CA CYS A 112 -16.41 15.86 22.05
C CYS A 112 -16.97 15.93 20.61
N PRO A 113 -18.21 15.43 20.39
CA PRO A 113 -18.84 15.40 19.06
C PRO A 113 -18.95 16.77 18.36
N ASP A 114 -19.02 17.85 19.14
CA ASP A 114 -19.12 19.23 18.64
C ASP A 114 -17.75 19.93 18.50
N ALA A 115 -16.64 19.19 18.60
CA ALA A 115 -15.31 19.76 18.41
C ALA A 115 -15.16 20.27 16.96
N GLY A 116 -14.81 21.55 16.81
CA GLY A 116 -14.68 22.21 15.50
C GLY A 116 -13.69 21.52 14.56
N ILE A 117 -12.66 20.84 15.08
CA ILE A 117 -11.72 20.06 14.27
C ILE A 117 -12.39 18.93 13.46
N LEU A 118 -13.55 18.44 13.89
CA LEU A 118 -14.31 17.39 13.19
C LEU A 118 -14.98 17.90 11.91
N SER A 119 -15.01 19.21 11.70
CA SER A 119 -15.47 19.84 10.46
C SER A 119 -14.36 20.02 9.41
N LEU A 120 -13.10 19.79 9.80
CA LEU A 120 -11.95 19.91 8.90
C LEU A 120 -11.85 18.70 7.96
N ILE A 121 -11.30 18.92 6.78
CA ILE A 121 -11.18 17.89 5.75
C ILE A 121 -9.95 17.01 6.03
N PRO A 122 -10.11 15.69 6.29
CA PRO A 122 -9.00 14.86 6.76
C PRO A 122 -8.08 14.38 5.63
N ILE A 123 -6.77 14.48 5.86
CA ILE A 123 -5.71 13.89 5.06
C ILE A 123 -4.91 12.92 5.94
N ASP A 124 -5.06 11.63 5.67
CA ASP A 124 -4.44 10.58 6.48
C ASP A 124 -3.21 9.99 5.77
N THR A 125 -2.03 10.26 6.33
CA THR A 125 -0.76 9.79 5.75
C THR A 125 -0.61 8.27 5.80
N LEU A 126 -1.30 7.57 6.71
CA LEU A 126 -1.28 6.10 6.70
C LEU A 126 -1.96 5.57 5.43
N VAL A 127 -3.09 6.18 5.05
CA VAL A 127 -3.87 5.79 3.85
C VAL A 127 -3.12 6.10 2.55
N LEU A 128 -2.37 7.21 2.51
CA LEU A 128 -1.56 7.59 1.36
C LEU A 128 -0.33 6.71 1.16
N SER A 129 0.23 6.15 2.24
CA SER A 129 1.54 5.50 2.21
C SER A 129 1.67 4.33 1.22
N PRO A 130 0.72 3.37 1.13
CA PRO A 130 0.83 2.26 0.18
C PRO A 130 0.67 2.69 -1.28
N LEU A 131 0.10 3.88 -1.52
CA LEU A 131 -0.03 4.45 -2.87
C LEU A 131 1.28 5.13 -3.31
N ALA A 132 1.90 5.87 -2.39
CA ALA A 132 3.17 6.56 -2.64
C ALA A 132 4.36 5.60 -2.68
N PHE A 133 4.40 4.63 -1.77
CA PHE A 133 5.56 3.78 -1.52
C PHE A 133 5.21 2.27 -1.48
N PRO A 134 4.63 1.69 -2.54
CA PRO A 134 4.13 0.31 -2.52
C PRO A 134 5.21 -0.78 -2.31
N GLU A 135 6.49 -0.43 -2.34
CA GLU A 135 7.63 -1.33 -2.05
C GLU A 135 7.98 -1.41 -0.55
N ASN A 136 7.40 -0.53 0.27
CA ASN A 136 7.71 -0.41 1.70
C ASN A 136 6.54 -0.89 2.57
N PRO A 137 6.30 -2.20 2.74
CA PRO A 137 5.10 -2.72 3.41
C PRO A 137 4.94 -2.24 4.86
N TYR A 138 6.02 -1.80 5.50
CA TYR A 138 6.04 -1.25 6.85
C TYR A 138 6.11 0.27 6.83
N HIS A 139 4.95 0.93 6.74
CA HIS A 139 4.83 2.40 6.78
C HIS A 139 4.75 2.97 8.19
N ARG A 140 5.44 2.35 9.15
CA ARG A 140 5.47 2.89 10.51
C ARG A 140 6.15 4.26 10.44
N LEU A 141 5.47 5.30 10.92
CA LEU A 141 6.09 6.62 11.09
C LEU A 141 7.42 6.45 11.85
N ILE A 142 8.55 6.71 11.18
CA ILE A 142 9.87 6.48 11.75
C ILE A 142 10.14 7.58 12.78
N LYS A 143 9.92 7.24 14.05
CA LYS A 143 10.13 8.14 15.19
C LYS A 143 11.63 8.19 15.53
N GLY A 144 12.41 8.95 14.75
CA GLY A 144 13.88 9.07 14.92
C GLY A 144 14.32 9.55 16.31
N TYR A 145 13.46 10.25 17.05
CA TYR A 145 13.73 10.62 18.45
C TYR A 145 13.64 9.44 19.44
N LYS A 146 13.07 8.28 19.03
CA LYS A 146 12.98 7.06 19.82
C LYS A 146 14.16 6.10 19.67
N LEU A 147 15.25 6.54 19.03
CA LEU A 147 16.48 5.73 18.92
C LEU A 147 17.06 5.33 20.29
N LEU A 148 16.66 6.01 21.36
CA LEU A 148 16.84 5.59 22.75
C LEU A 148 15.50 5.09 23.28
N SER A 149 15.42 3.80 23.63
CA SER A 149 14.18 3.11 24.05
C SER A 149 13.45 3.71 25.26
N ALA A 150 14.07 4.65 25.98
CA ALA A 150 13.52 5.33 27.15
C ALA A 150 12.81 6.67 26.85
N SER A 151 12.79 7.16 25.60
CA SER A 151 12.12 8.43 25.28
C SER A 151 10.59 8.27 25.34
N ARG A 152 9.92 9.09 26.14
CA ARG A 152 8.44 9.19 26.15
C ARG A 152 7.92 9.61 24.78
N ASN A 153 6.73 9.14 24.42
CA ASN A 153 6.03 9.58 23.21
C ASN A 153 5.87 11.11 23.22
N ASN A 154 5.95 11.72 22.04
CA ASN A 154 5.83 13.15 21.89
C ASN A 154 4.91 13.46 20.72
N PRO A 155 3.60 13.68 20.97
CA PRO A 155 2.62 13.89 19.91
C PRO A 155 2.91 15.13 19.06
N VAL A 156 3.54 16.17 19.61
CA VAL A 156 3.99 17.31 18.78
C VAL A 156 5.08 16.89 17.79
N ALA A 157 6.01 16.02 18.22
CA ALA A 157 7.04 15.51 17.33
C ALA A 157 6.44 14.57 16.28
N ASP A 158 5.45 13.76 16.65
CA ASP A 158 4.77 12.84 15.74
C ASP A 158 3.89 13.57 14.71
N ALA A 159 3.22 14.66 15.11
CA ALA A 159 2.56 15.59 14.21
C ALA A 159 3.57 16.16 13.19
N LYS A 160 4.71 16.68 13.65
CA LYS A 160 5.77 17.19 12.74
C LYS A 160 6.30 16.12 11.78
N LEU A 161 6.52 14.90 12.27
CA LEU A 161 6.97 13.78 11.44
C LEU A 161 5.91 13.39 10.39
N SER A 162 4.62 13.47 10.74
CA SER A 162 3.53 13.21 9.80
C SER A 162 3.51 14.23 8.66
N MET A 163 3.83 15.50 8.94
CA MET A 163 3.99 16.53 7.90
C MET A 163 5.18 16.23 6.98
N VAL A 164 6.34 15.84 7.53
CA VAL A 164 7.49 15.44 6.70
C VAL A 164 7.15 14.25 5.82
N LEU A 165 6.52 13.21 6.37
CA LEU A 165 6.05 12.07 5.59
C LEU A 165 5.08 12.49 4.49
N PHE A 166 4.16 13.41 4.78
CA PHE A 166 3.24 13.92 3.79
C PHE A 166 3.97 14.66 2.65
N GLU A 167 4.99 15.46 2.96
CA GLU A 167 5.81 16.12 1.93
C GLU A 167 6.50 15.09 1.02
N ASP A 168 7.05 14.02 1.58
CA ASP A 168 7.65 12.92 0.82
C ASP A 168 6.61 12.21 -0.07
N GLN A 169 5.40 11.97 0.46
CA GLN A 169 4.30 11.37 -0.29
C GLN A 169 3.86 12.25 -1.46
N LEU A 170 3.73 13.55 -1.25
CA LEU A 170 3.40 14.50 -2.31
C LEU A 170 4.46 14.51 -3.42
N ALA A 171 5.74 14.54 -3.05
CA ALA A 171 6.84 14.49 -4.00
C ALA A 171 6.81 13.17 -4.80
N ALA A 172 6.52 12.03 -4.16
CA ALA A 172 6.29 10.77 -4.85
C ALA A 172 5.11 10.83 -5.83
N PHE A 173 3.96 11.39 -5.42
CA PHE A 173 2.79 11.50 -6.29
C PHE A 173 3.03 12.41 -7.50
N LEU A 174 3.85 13.46 -7.38
CA LEU A 174 4.25 14.30 -8.51
C LEU A 174 5.08 13.53 -9.53
N LEU A 175 6.05 12.73 -9.09
CA LEU A 175 6.80 11.84 -9.98
C LEU A 175 5.90 10.79 -10.64
N LEU A 176 4.89 10.31 -9.90
CA LEU A 176 3.89 9.37 -10.45
C LEU A 176 2.99 10.02 -11.49
N LYS A 177 2.61 11.28 -11.31
CA LYS A 177 1.85 12.06 -12.29
C LYS A 177 2.57 12.12 -13.64
N GLU A 178 3.88 12.35 -13.61
CA GLU A 178 4.71 12.45 -14.82
C GLU A 178 4.95 11.07 -15.46
N SER A 179 5.23 10.05 -14.65
CA SER A 179 5.64 8.72 -15.14
C SER A 179 4.48 7.76 -15.44
N GLN A 180 3.27 8.02 -14.94
CA GLN A 180 2.10 7.15 -15.14
C GLN A 180 0.85 7.98 -15.48
N PRO A 181 0.62 8.26 -16.77
CA PRO A 181 -0.53 9.04 -17.21
C PRO A 181 -1.86 8.49 -16.68
N GLY A 182 -2.65 9.35 -16.03
CA GLY A 182 -3.97 9.03 -15.51
C GLY A 182 -4.01 8.29 -14.18
N LEU A 183 -2.87 7.89 -13.60
CA LEU A 183 -2.86 7.20 -12.29
C LEU A 183 -3.37 8.09 -11.16
N ILE A 184 -2.90 9.34 -11.09
CA ILE A 184 -3.34 10.29 -10.05
C ILE A 184 -4.82 10.63 -10.19
N ALA A 185 -5.30 10.86 -11.41
CA ALA A 185 -6.72 11.06 -11.68
C ALA A 185 -7.56 9.82 -11.31
N PHE A 186 -7.03 8.61 -11.51
CA PHE A 186 -7.68 7.38 -11.07
C PHE A 186 -7.77 7.29 -9.53
N PHE A 187 -6.72 7.69 -8.80
CA PHE A 187 -6.77 7.76 -7.33
C PHE A 187 -7.82 8.75 -6.83
N ALA A 188 -7.93 9.94 -7.44
CA ALA A 188 -9.00 10.89 -7.14
C ALA A 188 -10.39 10.23 -7.22
N TRP A 189 -10.66 9.50 -8.30
CA TRP A 189 -11.92 8.78 -8.46
C TRP A 189 -12.10 7.64 -7.45
N ALA A 190 -11.05 6.89 -7.15
CA ALA A 190 -11.11 5.72 -6.29
C ALA A 190 -11.38 6.07 -4.81
N PHE A 191 -10.92 7.24 -4.35
CA PHE A 191 -11.17 7.73 -3.00
C PHE A 191 -12.41 8.62 -2.87
N ASP A 192 -13.10 8.89 -3.98
CA ASP A 192 -14.38 9.61 -3.99
C ASP A 192 -15.54 8.69 -3.60
N LEU A 193 -15.79 8.61 -2.29
CA LEU A 193 -16.81 7.78 -1.68
C LEU A 193 -18.04 8.59 -1.29
N PRO A 194 -19.26 8.03 -1.43
CA PRO A 194 -20.50 8.70 -1.01
C PRO A 194 -20.52 9.11 0.47
N THR A 195 -19.77 8.41 1.33
CA THR A 195 -19.67 8.70 2.77
C THR A 195 -18.81 9.91 3.10
N GLY A 196 -17.98 10.39 2.16
CA GLY A 196 -17.00 11.45 2.39
C GLY A 196 -15.81 11.04 3.27
N THR A 197 -15.68 9.77 3.67
CA THR A 197 -14.64 9.29 4.60
C THR A 197 -13.23 9.66 4.15
N PHE A 198 -12.95 9.60 2.85
CA PHE A 198 -11.65 9.93 2.26
C PHE A 198 -11.69 11.20 1.39
N GLN A 199 -12.59 12.13 1.69
CA GLN A 199 -12.78 13.35 0.89
C GLN A 199 -11.48 14.15 0.73
N GLY A 200 -10.67 14.31 1.77
CA GLY A 200 -9.40 15.04 1.67
C GLY A 200 -8.37 14.35 0.77
N ILE A 201 -8.36 13.02 0.75
CA ILE A 201 -7.50 12.23 -0.13
C ILE A 201 -7.95 12.36 -1.58
N SER A 202 -9.27 12.28 -1.83
CA SER A 202 -9.83 12.51 -3.17
C SER A 202 -9.49 13.92 -3.68
N GLN A 203 -9.77 14.96 -2.90
CA GLN A 203 -9.46 16.35 -3.26
C GLN A 203 -7.96 16.60 -3.48
N LEU A 204 -7.10 15.97 -2.67
CA LEU A 204 -5.67 16.04 -2.85
C LEU A 204 -5.27 15.53 -4.25
N PHE A 205 -5.79 14.38 -4.65
CA PHE A 205 -5.49 13.80 -5.96
C PHE A 205 -6.15 14.57 -7.11
N GLU A 206 -7.32 15.19 -6.92
CA GLU A 206 -7.91 16.11 -7.91
C GLU A 206 -7.01 17.33 -8.14
N ARG A 207 -6.48 17.93 -7.07
CA ARG A 207 -5.53 19.04 -7.19
C ARG A 207 -4.24 18.63 -7.88
N LEU A 208 -3.70 17.45 -7.54
CA LEU A 208 -2.48 16.94 -8.16
C LEU A 208 -2.69 16.54 -9.62
N GLY A 209 -3.77 15.82 -9.93
CA GLY A 209 -3.99 15.14 -11.21
C GLY A 209 -4.89 15.87 -12.20
N GLY A 210 -5.55 16.96 -11.77
CA GLY A 210 -6.61 17.61 -12.52
C GLY A 210 -7.97 16.97 -12.28
N GLU A 211 -8.87 17.13 -13.24
CA GLU A 211 -10.27 16.71 -13.08
C GLU A 211 -10.39 15.20 -12.84
N LYS A 212 -11.18 14.84 -11.82
CA LYS A 212 -11.57 13.47 -11.52
C LYS A 212 -12.34 12.86 -12.71
N PRO A 213 -11.95 11.66 -13.20
CA PRO A 213 -12.62 11.04 -14.32
C PRO A 213 -14.04 10.57 -13.94
N HIS A 214 -14.95 10.61 -14.92
CA HIS A 214 -16.20 9.86 -14.82
C HIS A 214 -15.94 8.34 -14.86
N GLU A 215 -16.93 7.55 -14.44
CA GLU A 215 -16.81 6.10 -14.24
C GLU A 215 -16.32 5.33 -15.48
N SER A 216 -16.82 5.65 -16.67
CA SER A 216 -16.38 5.01 -17.92
C SER A 216 -14.89 5.25 -18.19
N ARG A 217 -14.41 6.46 -17.94
CA ARG A 217 -12.99 6.80 -18.08
C ARG A 217 -12.15 6.16 -16.98
N ALA A 218 -12.66 6.10 -15.75
CA ALA A 218 -11.99 5.41 -14.65
C ALA A 218 -11.83 3.90 -14.95
N ARG A 219 -12.82 3.27 -15.60
CA ARG A 219 -12.73 1.90 -16.10
C ARG A 219 -11.58 1.74 -17.08
N ASP A 220 -11.53 2.58 -18.11
CA ASP A 220 -10.49 2.50 -19.14
C ASP A 220 -9.09 2.70 -18.54
N LEU A 221 -8.96 3.64 -17.59
CA LEU A 221 -7.73 3.85 -16.83
C LEU A 221 -7.36 2.61 -16.05
N PHE A 222 -8.27 2.02 -15.27
CA PHE A 222 -8.03 0.81 -14.50
C PHE A 222 -7.55 -0.36 -15.39
N LEU A 223 -8.27 -0.63 -16.49
CA LEU A 223 -7.88 -1.68 -17.44
C LEU A 223 -6.51 -1.43 -18.06
N THR A 224 -6.17 -0.16 -18.34
CA THR A 224 -4.87 0.24 -18.88
C THR A 224 -3.76 0.08 -17.84
N LEU A 225 -3.98 0.51 -16.60
CA LEU A 225 -3.02 0.42 -15.50
C LEU A 225 -2.68 -1.03 -15.11
N CYS A 226 -3.65 -1.94 -15.28
CA CYS A 226 -3.48 -3.38 -15.06
C CYS A 226 -2.90 -4.14 -16.27
N ARG A 227 -2.83 -3.51 -17.45
CA ARG A 227 -2.42 -4.17 -18.69
C ARG A 227 -1.02 -4.79 -18.55
N ALA A 228 -0.89 -6.05 -18.95
CA ALA A 228 0.33 -6.86 -18.86
C ALA A 228 0.91 -7.02 -17.44
N ARG A 229 0.25 -6.50 -16.40
CA ARG A 229 0.66 -6.65 -14.99
C ARG A 229 -0.24 -7.61 -14.22
N GLY A 230 -1.43 -7.90 -14.72
CA GLY A 230 -2.34 -8.89 -14.17
C GLY A 230 -3.23 -9.52 -15.23
N CYS A 231 -3.94 -10.57 -14.84
CA CYS A 231 -4.87 -11.30 -15.69
C CYS A 231 -5.98 -10.37 -16.22
N ALA A 232 -6.10 -10.25 -17.54
CA ALA A 232 -7.04 -9.32 -18.17
C ALA A 232 -8.51 -9.69 -17.93
N THR A 233 -8.82 -10.99 -17.79
CA THR A 233 -10.17 -11.46 -17.45
C THR A 233 -10.52 -11.08 -16.02
N ALA A 234 -9.67 -11.43 -15.06
CA ALA A 234 -9.86 -11.07 -13.67
C ALA A 234 -9.96 -9.56 -13.48
N THR A 235 -9.14 -8.77 -14.18
CA THR A 235 -9.21 -7.30 -14.14
C THR A 235 -10.61 -6.80 -14.50
N ARG A 236 -11.23 -7.31 -15.57
CA ARG A 236 -12.58 -6.90 -15.95
C ARG A 236 -13.62 -7.33 -14.91
N GLU A 237 -13.53 -8.56 -14.41
CA GLU A 237 -14.45 -9.08 -13.40
C GLU A 237 -14.38 -8.29 -12.09
N ILE A 238 -13.18 -7.95 -11.64
CA ILE A 238 -12.95 -7.13 -10.45
C ILE A 238 -13.56 -5.74 -10.62
N TRP A 239 -13.43 -5.13 -11.80
CA TRP A 239 -14.10 -3.86 -12.10
C TRP A 239 -15.63 -3.97 -11.97
N GLU A 240 -16.24 -4.97 -12.61
CA GLU A 240 -17.70 -5.18 -12.57
C GLU A 240 -18.23 -5.54 -11.17
N GLU A 241 -17.39 -6.12 -10.32
CA GLU A 241 -17.69 -6.41 -8.92
C GLU A 241 -17.66 -5.12 -8.08
N ILE A 242 -16.57 -4.34 -8.18
CA ILE A 242 -16.39 -3.14 -7.35
C ILE A 242 -17.26 -1.98 -7.81
N SER A 243 -17.59 -1.86 -9.10
CA SER A 243 -18.53 -0.83 -9.59
C SER A 243 -19.90 -0.91 -8.91
N LYS A 244 -20.30 -2.11 -8.44
CA LYS A 244 -21.55 -2.34 -7.69
C LYS A 244 -21.42 -2.02 -6.20
N SER A 245 -20.20 -1.86 -5.70
CA SER A 245 -19.88 -1.67 -4.28
C SER A 245 -18.99 -0.44 -4.09
N LEU A 246 -19.57 0.77 -4.19
CA LEU A 246 -18.80 2.02 -4.25
C LEU A 246 -17.85 2.24 -3.06
N HIS A 247 -18.13 1.69 -1.89
CA HIS A 247 -17.25 1.78 -0.72
C HIS A 247 -15.92 1.02 -0.89
N ARG A 248 -15.86 0.06 -1.83
CA ARG A 248 -14.68 -0.76 -2.13
C ARG A 248 -13.75 -0.15 -3.18
N LYS A 249 -14.11 0.99 -3.79
CA LYS A 249 -13.26 1.67 -4.78
C LYS A 249 -11.79 1.86 -4.34
N PRO A 250 -11.45 2.15 -3.07
CA PRO A 250 -10.06 2.30 -2.64
C PRO A 250 -9.23 1.03 -2.86
N GLU A 251 -9.85 -0.16 -2.84
CA GLU A 251 -9.18 -1.43 -3.15
C GLU A 251 -8.56 -1.39 -4.55
N LEU A 252 -9.24 -0.78 -5.54
CA LEU A 252 -8.69 -0.65 -6.89
C LEU A 252 -7.43 0.23 -6.91
N ALA A 253 -7.39 1.30 -6.12
CA ALA A 253 -6.22 2.17 -6.01
C ALA A 253 -5.02 1.44 -5.41
N TYR A 254 -5.24 0.65 -4.35
CA TYR A 254 -4.18 -0.17 -3.75
C TYR A 254 -3.73 -1.28 -4.70
N LEU A 255 -4.64 -1.92 -5.44
CA LEU A 255 -4.30 -2.93 -6.43
C LEU A 255 -3.40 -2.36 -7.53
N VAL A 256 -3.77 -1.25 -8.16
CA VAL A 256 -2.92 -0.66 -9.22
C VAL A 256 -1.58 -0.17 -8.68
N SER A 257 -1.55 0.31 -7.43
CA SER A 257 -0.30 0.72 -6.75
C SER A 257 0.62 -0.47 -6.52
N TRP A 258 0.09 -1.58 -6.02
CA TRP A 258 0.82 -2.83 -5.82
C TRP A 258 1.29 -3.44 -7.15
N LEU A 259 0.42 -3.51 -8.17
CA LEU A 259 0.73 -4.09 -9.47
C LEU A 259 1.93 -3.43 -10.15
N ARG A 260 2.15 -2.13 -9.91
CA ARG A 260 3.29 -1.38 -10.48
C ARG A 260 4.65 -1.94 -10.06
N VAL A 261 4.74 -2.53 -8.87
CA VAL A 261 5.99 -2.98 -8.25
C VAL A 261 5.98 -4.48 -7.93
N ALA A 262 4.92 -5.18 -8.37
CA ALA A 262 4.78 -6.60 -8.16
C ALA A 262 5.83 -7.40 -8.95
N GLY A 263 6.40 -8.40 -8.29
CA GLY A 263 7.58 -9.15 -8.76
C GLY A 263 8.87 -8.79 -8.01
N GLY A 264 8.87 -7.71 -7.21
CA GLY A 264 9.88 -7.40 -6.19
C GLY A 264 9.38 -7.64 -4.76
N ASN A 265 9.90 -6.87 -3.79
CA ASN A 265 9.57 -6.98 -2.36
C ASN A 265 8.19 -6.40 -1.96
N SER A 266 7.24 -6.27 -2.89
CA SER A 266 5.96 -5.61 -2.62
C SER A 266 4.91 -6.55 -2.03
N VAL A 267 4.53 -6.27 -0.79
CA VAL A 267 3.41 -6.93 -0.07
C VAL A 267 2.42 -5.85 0.33
N LEU A 268 1.12 -6.12 0.22
CA LEU A 268 0.10 -5.22 0.76
C LEU A 268 0.27 -5.09 2.28
N PRO A 269 0.31 -3.88 2.85
CA PRO A 269 0.45 -3.69 4.29
C PRO A 269 -0.67 -4.39 5.06
N GLY A 270 -0.35 -4.94 6.23
CA GLY A 270 -1.31 -5.71 7.05
C GLY A 270 -2.58 -4.93 7.41
N TRP A 271 -2.49 -3.61 7.60
CA TRP A 271 -3.66 -2.78 7.87
C TRP A 271 -4.57 -2.65 6.65
N VAL A 272 -4.04 -2.67 5.41
CA VAL A 272 -4.84 -2.67 4.18
C VAL A 272 -5.59 -3.99 4.07
N LEU A 273 -4.92 -5.11 4.34
CA LEU A 273 -5.53 -6.44 4.34
C LEU A 273 -6.67 -6.54 5.36
N HIS A 274 -6.48 -5.97 6.55
CA HIS A 274 -7.50 -5.95 7.59
C HIS A 274 -8.66 -5.00 7.26
N GLU A 275 -8.38 -3.81 6.73
CA GLU A 275 -9.43 -2.83 6.42
C GLU A 275 -10.27 -3.24 5.21
N PHE A 276 -9.63 -3.87 4.23
CA PHE A 276 -10.24 -4.28 2.98
C PHE A 276 -10.18 -5.81 2.87
N ASP A 277 -10.99 -6.50 3.68
CA ASP A 277 -10.98 -7.96 3.87
C ASP A 277 -11.04 -8.77 2.54
N GLY A 278 -11.60 -8.19 1.47
CA GLY A 278 -11.65 -8.80 0.13
C GLY A 278 -10.40 -8.61 -0.74
N ILE A 279 -9.47 -7.71 -0.41
CA ILE A 279 -8.40 -7.29 -1.33
C ILE A 279 -7.39 -8.41 -1.62
N ALA A 280 -7.16 -9.31 -0.65
CA ALA A 280 -6.27 -10.45 -0.83
C ALA A 280 -6.76 -11.39 -1.94
N ASP A 281 -8.07 -11.63 -2.00
CA ASP A 281 -8.69 -12.41 -3.06
C ASP A 281 -8.57 -11.72 -4.43
N LEU A 282 -8.70 -10.39 -4.48
CA LEU A 282 -8.51 -9.63 -5.73
C LEU A 282 -7.09 -9.78 -6.27
N VAL A 283 -6.09 -9.67 -5.40
CA VAL A 283 -4.68 -9.89 -5.73
C VAL A 283 -4.49 -11.31 -6.27
N LEU A 284 -5.06 -12.31 -5.59
CA LEU A 284 -4.97 -13.70 -6.00
C LEU A 284 -5.57 -13.91 -7.40
N ARG A 285 -6.80 -13.44 -7.64
CA ARG A 285 -7.49 -13.54 -8.93
C ARG A 285 -6.72 -12.88 -10.07
N LEU A 286 -6.09 -11.73 -9.83
CA LEU A 286 -5.23 -11.06 -10.82
C LEU A 286 -4.01 -11.89 -11.21
N ARG A 287 -3.57 -12.82 -10.36
CA ARG A 287 -2.42 -13.69 -10.60
C ARG A 287 -2.79 -15.05 -11.16
N MET A 288 -4.05 -15.47 -11.10
CA MET A 288 -4.48 -16.76 -11.61
C MET A 288 -4.74 -16.76 -13.13
N ALA A 289 -4.48 -17.90 -13.76
CA ALA A 289 -4.68 -18.17 -15.16
C ALA A 289 -6.17 -18.24 -15.52
N CYS A 290 -6.63 -17.35 -16.40
CA CYS A 290 -8.01 -17.34 -16.88
C CYS A 290 -8.31 -18.35 -18.01
N GLY A 291 -7.31 -19.08 -18.51
CA GLY A 291 -7.49 -20.02 -19.62
C GLY A 291 -7.77 -19.38 -20.99
N ASN A 292 -7.61 -18.06 -21.12
CA ASN A 292 -7.72 -17.36 -22.40
C ASN A 292 -6.34 -17.10 -22.99
N ASP A 293 -6.03 -17.72 -24.14
CA ASP A 293 -4.74 -17.61 -24.83
C ASP A 293 -4.43 -16.19 -25.35
N ALA A 294 -5.46 -15.34 -25.50
CA ALA A 294 -5.28 -13.93 -25.85
C ALA A 294 -4.87 -13.05 -24.65
N CYS A 295 -4.85 -13.59 -23.43
CA CYS A 295 -4.44 -12.85 -22.24
C CYS A 295 -2.91 -12.77 -22.14
N SER A 296 -2.33 -11.67 -22.63
CA SER A 296 -0.88 -11.40 -22.60
C SER A 296 -0.19 -11.74 -21.27
N PHE A 297 -0.75 -11.29 -20.14
CA PHE A 297 -0.21 -11.60 -18.82
C PHE A 297 -0.17 -13.12 -18.55
N CYS A 298 -1.27 -13.83 -18.79
CA CYS A 298 -1.33 -15.27 -18.55
C CYS A 298 -0.40 -16.04 -19.49
N THR A 299 -0.31 -15.64 -20.77
CA THR A 299 0.59 -16.27 -21.73
C THR A 299 2.05 -16.12 -21.32
N GLN A 300 2.41 -14.99 -20.70
CA GLN A 300 3.78 -14.72 -20.24
C GLN A 300 4.09 -15.33 -18.87
N HIS A 301 3.15 -15.27 -17.93
CA HIS A 301 3.41 -15.59 -16.52
C HIS A 301 2.75 -16.87 -16.02
N ASN A 302 1.67 -17.32 -16.67
CA ASN A 302 0.87 -18.47 -16.25
C ASN A 302 0.74 -19.54 -17.35
N ASN A 303 1.68 -19.58 -18.30
CA ASN A 303 1.75 -20.63 -19.30
C ASN A 303 2.59 -21.81 -18.76
N PRO A 304 2.01 -23.02 -18.60
CA PRO A 304 2.71 -24.17 -18.03
C PRO A 304 4.02 -24.50 -18.76
N GLU A 305 4.02 -24.52 -20.09
CA GLU A 305 5.20 -24.84 -20.90
C GLU A 305 6.30 -23.79 -20.75
N HIS A 306 5.94 -22.51 -20.70
CA HIS A 306 6.89 -21.43 -20.48
C HIS A 306 7.55 -21.54 -19.11
N LEU A 307 6.76 -21.79 -18.06
CA LEU A 307 7.26 -21.96 -16.69
C LEU A 307 8.12 -23.22 -16.56
N LEU A 308 7.75 -24.31 -17.24
CA LEU A 308 8.51 -25.54 -17.29
C LEU A 308 9.90 -25.30 -17.89
N ASN A 309 9.96 -24.60 -19.03
CA ASN A 309 11.22 -24.27 -19.66
C ASN A 309 12.05 -23.32 -18.78
N LYS A 310 11.43 -22.26 -18.24
CA LYS A 310 12.08 -21.25 -17.42
C LYS A 310 12.73 -21.82 -16.16
N TYR A 311 12.03 -22.69 -15.43
CA TYR A 311 12.51 -23.18 -14.13
C TYR A 311 13.21 -24.54 -14.21
N PHE A 312 12.93 -25.36 -15.23
CA PHE A 312 13.45 -26.73 -15.33
C PHE A 312 14.16 -27.05 -16.65
N GLY A 313 14.14 -26.16 -17.65
CA GLY A 313 14.81 -26.36 -18.94
C GLY A 313 14.16 -27.39 -19.86
N PHE A 314 12.95 -27.87 -19.54
CA PHE A 314 12.23 -28.83 -20.39
C PHE A 314 11.25 -28.12 -21.33
N ASN A 315 11.11 -28.65 -22.54
CA ASN A 315 10.20 -28.10 -23.56
C ASN A 315 8.82 -28.79 -23.57
N ALA A 316 8.67 -29.90 -22.87
CA ALA A 316 7.43 -30.66 -22.82
C ALA A 316 7.32 -31.45 -21.51
N TYR A 317 6.07 -31.62 -21.06
CA TYR A 317 5.75 -32.51 -19.96
C TYR A 317 5.81 -33.97 -20.41
N ARG A 318 6.01 -34.89 -19.46
CA ARG A 318 5.98 -36.33 -19.74
C ARG A 318 4.58 -36.77 -20.18
N THR A 319 4.53 -37.48 -21.30
CA THR A 319 3.34 -38.20 -21.76
C THR A 319 3.25 -39.56 -21.08
N MET A 320 2.09 -39.87 -20.51
CA MET A 320 1.75 -41.15 -19.90
C MET A 320 1.31 -42.16 -20.97
N PRO A 321 1.28 -43.48 -20.68
CA PRO A 321 0.86 -44.50 -21.64
C PRO A 321 -0.56 -44.30 -22.21
N ASP A 322 -1.44 -43.62 -21.47
CA ASP A 322 -2.79 -43.25 -21.90
C ASP A 322 -2.84 -41.96 -22.74
N GLY A 323 -1.68 -41.38 -23.08
CA GLY A 323 -1.54 -40.15 -23.85
C GLY A 323 -1.65 -38.85 -23.03
N ARG A 324 -1.94 -38.92 -21.73
CA ARG A 324 -2.12 -37.73 -20.90
C ARG A 324 -0.80 -37.14 -20.43
N MET A 325 -0.80 -35.84 -20.18
CA MET A 325 0.31 -35.12 -19.55
C MET A 325 -0.07 -34.75 -18.12
N LEU A 326 -0.12 -35.73 -17.20
CA LEU A 326 -0.64 -35.54 -15.84
C LEU A 326 0.02 -34.38 -15.08
N GLN A 327 1.33 -34.19 -15.23
CA GLN A 327 2.05 -33.07 -14.61
C GLN A 327 1.54 -31.71 -15.11
N ARG A 328 1.29 -31.59 -16.42
CA ARG A 328 0.73 -30.39 -17.03
C ARG A 328 -0.65 -30.09 -16.51
N GLU A 329 -1.49 -31.11 -16.36
CA GLU A 329 -2.85 -30.96 -15.83
C GLU A 329 -2.84 -30.46 -14.38
N ILE A 330 -1.94 -30.99 -13.55
CA ILE A 330 -1.74 -30.55 -12.16
C ILE A 330 -1.30 -29.08 -12.13
N VAL A 331 -0.23 -28.73 -12.86
CA VAL A 331 0.26 -27.35 -12.95
C VAL A 331 -0.83 -26.40 -13.46
N SER A 332 -1.56 -26.79 -14.50
CA SER A 332 -2.66 -25.98 -15.04
C SER A 332 -3.80 -25.80 -14.02
N ALA A 333 -4.07 -26.80 -13.18
CA ALA A 333 -5.04 -26.67 -12.11
C ALA A 333 -4.57 -25.70 -11.03
N SER A 334 -3.30 -25.79 -10.60
CA SER A 334 -2.67 -24.85 -9.65
C SER A 334 -2.71 -23.42 -10.17
N LEU A 335 -2.25 -23.20 -11.42
CA LEU A 335 -2.18 -21.88 -12.03
C LEU A 335 -3.55 -21.23 -12.22
N SER A 336 -4.62 -22.02 -12.39
CA SER A 336 -6.00 -21.51 -12.44
C SER A 336 -6.65 -21.37 -11.06
N GLY A 337 -5.92 -21.60 -9.96
CA GLY A 337 -6.47 -21.51 -8.61
C GLY A 337 -7.48 -22.60 -8.27
N ARG A 338 -7.51 -23.72 -9.01
CA ARG A 338 -8.44 -24.83 -8.76
C ARG A 338 -7.92 -25.70 -7.63
N HIS A 339 -8.78 -26.00 -6.66
CA HIS A 339 -8.52 -27.04 -5.66
C HIS A 339 -8.35 -28.39 -6.35
N HIS A 340 -7.27 -29.11 -6.02
CA HIS A 340 -7.01 -30.44 -6.57
C HIS A 340 -6.15 -31.26 -5.60
N LEU A 341 -6.23 -32.58 -5.73
CA LEU A 341 -5.36 -33.54 -5.04
C LEU A 341 -4.58 -34.32 -6.10
N ALA A 342 -3.25 -34.27 -6.03
CA ALA A 342 -2.38 -35.00 -6.92
C ALA A 342 -1.60 -36.08 -6.15
N ILE A 343 -1.72 -37.33 -6.57
CA ILE A 343 -0.98 -38.46 -5.99
C ILE A 343 0.03 -38.94 -7.05
N LEU A 344 1.31 -38.77 -6.76
CA LEU A 344 2.42 -39.05 -7.69
C LEU A 344 3.40 -40.04 -7.04
N ALA A 345 3.74 -41.10 -7.78
CA ALA A 345 4.76 -42.07 -7.36
C ALA A 345 6.13 -41.38 -7.14
N THR A 346 6.97 -42.00 -6.31
CA THR A 346 8.37 -41.59 -6.15
C THR A 346 9.10 -41.69 -7.48
N GLY A 347 9.92 -40.69 -7.82
CA GLY A 347 10.57 -40.59 -9.14
C GLY A 347 9.69 -40.03 -10.28
N GLY A 348 8.40 -39.78 -10.05
CA GLY A 348 7.47 -39.24 -11.06
C GLY A 348 7.61 -37.74 -11.38
N GLY A 349 8.71 -37.10 -10.97
CA GLY A 349 8.96 -35.67 -11.24
C GLY A 349 8.04 -34.71 -10.46
N LYS A 350 7.74 -35.01 -9.18
CA LYS A 350 6.86 -34.16 -8.34
C LYS A 350 7.27 -32.68 -8.29
N SER A 351 8.58 -32.41 -8.31
CA SER A 351 9.11 -31.04 -8.24
C SER A 351 8.60 -30.14 -9.37
N ILE A 352 8.33 -30.71 -10.55
CA ILE A 352 7.77 -29.99 -11.71
C ILE A 352 6.38 -29.44 -11.40
N CYS A 353 5.63 -30.05 -10.48
CA CYS A 353 4.26 -29.64 -10.15
C CYS A 353 4.19 -28.45 -9.15
N TYR A 354 5.33 -27.96 -8.63
CA TYR A 354 5.40 -26.79 -7.73
C TYR A 354 5.75 -25.47 -8.44
N GLN A 355 5.60 -25.43 -9.77
CA GLN A 355 5.57 -24.18 -10.53
C GLN A 355 4.41 -23.31 -10.07
#